data_AF-A0A838IV41-F1
#
_entry.id   AF-A0A838IV41-F1
#
_cell.length_a   1.000
_cell.length_b   1.000
_cell.length_c   1.000
_cell.angle_alpha   90.00
_cell.angle_beta   90.00
_cell.angle_gamma   90.00
#
_symmetry.space_group_name_H-M   'P 1'
#
loop_
_entity.id
_entity.type
_entity.pdbx_description
1 polymer ?
#
loop_
_entity_poly.entity_id
_entity_poly.type
_entity_poly.pdbx_seq_one_letter_code
_entity_poly.pdbx_strand_id
1 'polypeptide(L)' 'GRDLEFSDGFTDLHTVSYQEILAGRGHGIDEVRACVDTVSSLRSARLTPAGARAHPFLTGDALEEPVDAVH' A
#
# COMPACT_ATOMS: atom_id res chain seq x y z
N GLY A 1 -12.93 3.58 9.10
CA GLY A 1 -12.01 2.46 9.38
C GLY A 1 -11.30 2.74 10.70
N ARG A 2 -10.57 1.78 11.26
CA ARG A 2 -9.58 2.12 12.29
C ARG A 2 -8.30 2.50 11.57
N ASP A 3 -7.74 3.65 11.90
CA ASP A 3 -6.47 4.07 11.33
C ASP A 3 -5.37 3.16 11.86
N LEU A 4 -4.53 2.70 10.96
CA LEU A 4 -3.39 1.85 11.27
C LEU A 4 -2.14 2.66 10.92
N GLU A 5 -1.41 3.06 11.95
CA GLU A 5 -0.20 3.85 11.79
C GLU A 5 1.01 2.91 11.64
N PHE A 6 1.78 3.09 10.57
CA PHE A 6 2.92 2.26 10.20
C PHE A 6 4.25 3.02 10.18
N SER A 7 4.25 4.31 10.53
CA SER A 7 5.38 5.23 10.39
C SER A 7 6.52 4.96 11.39
N ASP A 8 6.18 4.59 12.62
CA ASP A 8 7.12 4.48 13.76
C ASP A 8 8.16 3.34 13.64
N GLY A 9 7.95 2.41 12.69
CA GLY A 9 8.82 1.24 12.50
C GLY A 9 9.61 1.22 11.20
N PHE A 10 9.51 2.25 10.35
CA PHE A 10 10.02 2.17 8.96
C PHE A 10 11.56 2.13 8.87
N THR A 11 12.26 2.68 9.86
CA THR A 11 13.73 2.83 9.85
C THR A 11 14.50 1.50 9.93
N ASP A 12 13.93 0.49 10.60
CA ASP A 12 14.64 -0.76 10.92
C ASP A 12 14.10 -1.99 10.19
N LEU A 13 13.14 -1.82 9.28
CA LEU A 13 12.50 -2.93 8.54
C LEU A 13 13.51 -3.78 7.77
N HIS A 14 14.58 -3.17 7.24
CA HIS A 14 15.63 -3.92 6.56
C HIS A 14 16.41 -4.83 7.51
N THR A 15 16.75 -4.36 8.72
CA THR A 15 17.42 -5.17 9.74
C THR A 15 16.57 -6.37 10.13
N VAL A 16 15.29 -6.14 10.40
CA VAL A 16 14.32 -7.21 10.71
C VAL A 16 14.18 -8.18 9.54
N SER A 17 14.09 -7.66 8.31
CA SER A 17 14.00 -8.48 7.09
C SER A 17 15.19 -9.44 6.96
N TYR A 18 16.42 -8.96 7.21
CA TYR A 18 17.60 -9.83 7.19
C TYR A 18 17.58 -10.88 8.32
N GLN A 19 17.15 -10.52 9.52
CA GLN A 19 17.03 -11.46 10.64
C GLN A 19 16.06 -12.60 10.30
N GLU A 20 14.92 -12.29 9.69
CA GLU A 20 13.92 -13.28 9.27
C GLU A 20 14.44 -14.17 8.12
N ILE A 21 15.14 -13.60 7.15
CA ILE A 21 15.80 -14.37 6.07
C ILE A 21 16.80 -15.37 6.65
N LEU A 22 17.68 -14.93 7.54
CA LEU A 22 18.68 -15.80 8.17
C LEU A 22 18.05 -16.87 9.06
N ALA A 23 16.88 -16.60 9.64
CA ALA A 23 16.10 -17.56 10.42
C ALA A 23 15.25 -18.53 9.55
N GLY A 24 15.35 -18.46 8.22
CA GLY A 24 14.58 -19.30 7.29
C GLY A 24 13.10 -18.92 7.17
N ARG A 25 12.72 -17.71 7.61
CA ARG A 25 11.36 -17.15 7.53
C ARG A 25 11.26 -15.96 6.58
N GLY A 26 12.24 -15.80 5.68
CA GLY A 26 12.20 -14.78 4.64
C GLY A 26 11.16 -15.09 3.55
N HIS A 27 10.69 -14.06 2.85
CA HIS A 27 9.69 -14.20 1.81
C HIS A 27 10.29 -14.75 0.50
N GLY A 28 9.86 -15.95 0.12
CA GLY A 28 10.28 -16.60 -1.13
C GLY A 28 9.52 -16.12 -2.37
N ILE A 29 9.89 -16.65 -3.54
CA ILE A 29 9.26 -16.30 -4.84
C ILE A 29 7.75 -16.56 -4.82
N ASP A 30 7.32 -17.68 -4.25
CA ASP A 30 5.91 -18.06 -4.25
C ASP A 30 5.05 -17.12 -3.38
N GLU A 31 5.62 -16.59 -2.29
CA GLU A 31 4.94 -15.64 -1.41
C GLU A 31 4.75 -14.27 -2.07
N VAL A 32 5.74 -13.81 -2.84
CA VAL A 32 5.70 -12.46 -3.45
C VAL A 32 5.07 -12.43 -4.84
N ARG A 33 4.89 -13.59 -5.48
CA ARG A 33 4.36 -13.71 -6.85
C ARG A 33 3.04 -12.97 -7.04
N ALA A 34 2.11 -13.10 -6.08
CA ALA A 34 0.81 -12.44 -6.15
C ALA A 34 0.92 -10.91 -6.26
N CYS A 35 1.85 -10.30 -5.53
CA CYS A 35 2.10 -8.86 -5.60
C CYS A 35 2.64 -8.47 -6.98
N VAL A 36 3.60 -9.22 -7.51
CA VAL A 36 4.20 -8.98 -8.84
C VAL A 36 3.15 -9.11 -9.94
N ASP A 37 2.34 -10.16 -9.92
CA ASP A 37 1.30 -10.41 -10.91
C ASP A 37 0.22 -9.31 -10.86
N THR A 38 -0.13 -8.86 -9.66
CA THR A 38 -1.09 -7.77 -9.45
C THR A 38 -0.58 -6.48 -10.09
N VAL A 39 0.64 -6.04 -9.77
CA VAL A 39 1.19 -4.79 -10.34
C VAL A 39 1.45 -4.90 -11.85
N SER A 40 1.86 -6.08 -12.32
CA SER A 40 2.03 -6.34 -13.75
C SER A 40 0.72 -6.22 -14.52
N SER A 41 -0.36 -6.82 -13.97
CA SER A 41 -1.71 -6.72 -14.53
C SER A 41 -2.22 -5.28 -14.52
N LEU A 42 -2.02 -4.55 -13.43
CA LEU A 42 -2.41 -3.13 -13.32
C LEU A 42 -1.67 -2.25 -14.33
N ARG A 43 -0.36 -2.46 -14.51
CA ARG A 43 0.46 -1.69 -15.46
C ARG A 43 -0.03 -1.80 -16.90
N SER A 44 -0.62 -2.93 -17.27
CA SER A 44 -1.14 -3.19 -18.63
C SER A 44 -2.66 -3.07 -18.73
N ALA A 45 -3.35 -2.76 -17.63
CA ALA A 45 -4.80 -2.65 -17.61
C ALA A 45 -5.26 -1.45 -18.45
N ARG A 46 -6.36 -1.63 -19.18
CA ARG A 46 -7.03 -0.50 -19.85
C ARG A 46 -7.75 0.33 -18.79
N LEU A 47 -7.66 1.65 -18.94
CA LEU A 47 -8.43 2.58 -18.12
C LEU A 47 -9.93 2.34 -18.33
N THR A 48 -10.67 2.38 -17.23
CA THR A 48 -12.13 2.34 -17.22
C THR A 48 -12.66 3.59 -16.52
N PRO A 49 -13.85 4.09 -16.88
CA PRO A 49 -14.48 5.19 -16.16
C PRO A 49 -14.62 4.89 -14.67
N ALA A 50 -14.60 5.93 -13.84
CA ALA A 50 -14.88 5.81 -12.41
C ALA A 50 -16.30 5.25 -12.22
N GLY A 51 -16.43 4.18 -11.42
CA GLY A 51 -17.70 3.58 -11.05
C GLY A 51 -17.89 3.55 -9.54
N ALA A 52 -18.87 2.80 -9.05
CA ALA A 52 -19.20 2.71 -7.62
C ALA A 52 -18.06 2.19 -6.70
N ARG A 53 -16.96 1.69 -7.28
CA ARG A 53 -15.76 1.23 -6.56
C ARG A 53 -14.57 2.18 -6.67
N ALA A 54 -14.78 3.37 -7.24
CA ALA A 54 -13.74 4.39 -7.35
C ALA A 54 -13.30 4.83 -5.95
N HIS A 55 -12.01 5.16 -5.82
CA HIS A 55 -11.49 5.71 -4.58
C HIS A 55 -12.12 7.11 -4.34
N PRO A 56 -12.51 7.48 -3.10
CA PRO A 56 -13.17 8.78 -2.82
C PRO A 56 -12.37 10.01 -3.28
N PHE A 57 -11.04 9.93 -3.24
CA PHE A 57 -10.17 11.03 -3.73
C PHE A 57 -10.27 11.26 -5.25
N LEU A 58 -10.85 10.32 -6.00
CA LEU A 58 -11.08 10.46 -7.43
C LEU A 58 -12.41 11.18 -7.74
N THR A 59 -13.41 11.12 -6.85
CA THR A 59 -14.73 11.76 -7.04
C THR A 59 -14.83 13.13 -6.38
N GLY A 60 -13.90 13.50 -5.50
CA GLY A 60 -13.87 14.80 -4.83
C GLY A 60 -14.70 14.88 -3.56
N ASP A 61 -15.42 13.81 -3.19
CA ASP A 61 -16.27 13.75 -1.99
C ASP A 61 -15.46 13.61 -0.69
N ALA A 62 -14.13 13.49 -0.77
CA ALA A 62 -13.24 13.21 0.34
C ALA A 62 -12.64 14.45 1.03
N LEU A 63 -13.08 15.66 0.68
CA LEU A 63 -12.62 16.91 1.29
C LEU A 63 -13.76 17.59 2.07
N GLU A 64 -14.15 17.00 3.20
CA GLU A 64 -14.68 17.76 4.33
C GLU A 64 -13.79 17.50 5.55
N GLU A 65 -12.57 18.03 5.53
CA GLU A 65 -11.89 18.64 6.68
C GLU A 65 -10.71 19.46 6.13
N PRO A 66 -10.59 20.76 6.43
CA PRO A 66 -9.53 21.62 5.88
C PRO A 66 -8.17 21.31 6.52
N VAL A 67 -7.18 20.94 5.69
CA VAL A 67 -5.80 20.64 6.11
C VAL A 67 -4.94 21.92 6.30
N ASP A 68 -5.56 23.06 6.60
CA ASP A 68 -4.87 24.36 6.80
C ASP A 68 -5.19 24.99 8.17
N ALA A 69 -4.97 24.24 9.25
CA ALA A 69 -5.03 24.80 10.61
C ALA A 69 -3.98 24.17 11.55
N VAL A 70 -2.70 24.27 11.19
CA VAL A 70 -1.61 24.27 12.17
C VAL A 70 -0.71 25.45 11.84
N HIS A 71 -0.71 26.43 12.75
CA HIS A 71 0.16 27.59 12.72
C HIS A 71 1.52 27.25 13.32
#